data_AF-A0A834DE99-F1
#
_entry.id   AF-A0A834DE99-F1
#
_cell.length_a   1.000
_cell.length_b   1.000
_cell.length_c   1.000
_cell.angle_alpha   90.00
_cell.angle_beta   90.00
_cell.angle_gamma   90.00
#
_symmetry.space_group_name_H-M   'P 1'
#
loop_
_entity.id
_entity.type
_entity.pdbx_description
1 polymer ?
#
loop_
_entity_poly.entity_id
_entity_poly.type
_entity_poly.pdbx_seq_one_letter_code
_entity_poly.pdbx_strand_id
1 'polypeptide(L)'
;MAAAAGDGAVKPLQCAMKLANGAIELDTGNRPREAYTEYLRSIHYISQVLLEEVETTKEAGEALPLETLRMLKLAEQCLERAQSTAAKIGRACPKPAVPATAPAPSRTSQTSQHRHRRVYSDEGGKLLPFLPPEMFQRLQVVESQSSKKELTPLEEASLQNQKLKAAYEARVARLDASQALQKTSLTLSLQRQMMENLVIARAREETLQRKMEERRLRLQEAANRPPGPLSAGGSAARLP
;
A
#
# COMPACT_ATOMS: atom_id res chain seq x y z
N MET A 1 20.47 -59.05 16.59
CA MET A 1 20.57 -57.64 16.14
C MET A 1 19.18 -57.09 15.89
N ALA A 2 18.72 -56.15 16.71
CA ALA A 2 17.71 -55.16 16.34
C ALA A 2 17.90 -53.99 17.32
N ALA A 3 18.52 -52.92 16.81
CA ALA A 3 18.97 -51.78 17.59
C ALA A 3 17.78 -50.88 17.97
N ALA A 4 17.88 -50.34 19.18
CA ALA A 4 17.00 -49.34 19.74
C ALA A 4 16.89 -48.10 18.83
N ALA A 5 15.67 -47.76 18.41
CA ALA A 5 15.28 -46.41 18.04
C ALA A 5 14.43 -45.91 19.23
N GLY A 6 15.04 -45.29 20.22
CA GLY A 6 15.53 -43.92 20.07
C GLY A 6 14.56 -43.01 20.81
N ASP A 7 14.42 -43.29 22.11
CA ASP A 7 13.73 -42.46 23.07
C ASP A 7 14.48 -41.11 23.13
N GLY A 8 13.95 -40.14 22.40
CA GLY A 8 14.56 -38.84 22.19
C GLY A 8 13.57 -37.86 21.56
N ALA A 9 12.27 -38.09 21.77
CA ALA A 9 11.18 -37.25 21.28
C ALA A 9 11.21 -35.90 22.00
N VAL A 10 12.17 -35.06 21.63
CA VAL A 10 12.04 -33.62 21.80
C VAL A 10 10.77 -33.27 21.01
N LYS A 11 9.72 -32.88 21.72
CA LYS A 11 8.42 -32.52 21.14
C LYS A 11 8.69 -31.62 19.92
N PRO A 12 8.14 -31.88 18.73
CA PRO A 12 8.47 -31.13 17.51
C PRO A 12 8.39 -29.60 17.70
N LEU A 13 7.42 -29.14 18.50
CA LEU A 13 7.32 -27.76 18.95
C LEU A 13 8.59 -27.24 19.66
N GLN A 14 9.16 -28.03 20.58
CA GLN A 14 10.38 -27.66 21.30
C GLN A 14 11.60 -27.57 20.36
N CYS A 15 11.70 -28.46 19.35
CA CYS A 15 12.72 -28.35 18.30
C CYS A 15 12.53 -27.05 17.49
N ALA A 16 11.30 -26.77 17.06
CA ALA A 16 10.97 -25.54 16.34
C ALA A 16 11.31 -24.29 17.18
N MET A 17 10.99 -24.28 18.47
CA MET A 17 11.34 -23.18 19.38
C MET A 17 12.86 -22.98 19.50
N LYS A 18 13.64 -24.07 19.55
CA LYS A 18 15.11 -23.97 19.59
C LYS A 18 15.66 -23.35 18.30
N LEU A 19 15.18 -23.78 17.14
CA LEU A 19 15.57 -23.21 15.84
C LEU A 19 15.20 -21.72 15.76
N ALA A 20 13.98 -21.37 16.16
CA ALA A 20 13.52 -19.99 16.21
C ALA A 20 14.40 -19.14 17.14
N ASN A 21 14.72 -19.63 18.34
CA ASN A 21 15.57 -18.91 19.29
C ASN A 21 17.00 -18.69 18.75
N GLY A 22 17.58 -19.67 18.05
CA GLY A 22 18.88 -19.48 17.37
C GLY A 22 18.85 -18.36 16.32
N ALA A 23 17.75 -18.26 15.55
CA ALA A 23 17.55 -17.16 14.61
C ALA A 23 17.43 -15.79 15.31
N ILE A 24 16.77 -15.77 16.47
CA ILE A 24 16.62 -14.56 17.29
C ILE A 24 17.98 -14.09 17.82
N GLU A 25 18.80 -15.00 18.33
CA GLU A 25 20.16 -14.69 18.80
C GLU A 25 20.99 -14.05 17.68
N LEU A 26 20.92 -14.57 16.46
CA LEU A 26 21.61 -13.98 15.29
C LEU A 26 21.06 -12.59 14.90
N ASP A 27 19.75 -12.37 14.99
CA ASP A 27 19.14 -11.06 14.71
C ASP A 27 19.56 -10.03 15.77
N THR A 28 19.62 -10.44 17.04
CA THR A 28 20.11 -9.59 18.13
C THR A 28 21.62 -9.33 18.04
N GLY A 29 22.39 -10.30 17.52
CA GLY A 29 23.83 -10.20 17.25
C GLY A 29 24.19 -9.41 16.00
N ASN A 30 23.24 -8.67 15.40
CA ASN A 30 23.42 -7.86 14.20
C ASN A 30 23.97 -8.62 12.98
N ARG A 31 23.60 -9.90 12.83
CA ARG A 31 23.91 -10.74 11.66
C ARG A 31 22.64 -11.00 10.83
N PRO A 32 22.07 -9.98 10.18
CA PRO A 32 20.72 -10.07 9.63
C PRO A 32 20.59 -11.09 8.48
N ARG A 33 21.64 -11.28 7.66
CA ARG A 33 21.61 -12.28 6.57
C ARG A 33 21.49 -13.71 7.07
N GLU A 34 22.20 -14.02 8.15
CA GLU A 34 22.20 -15.36 8.75
C GLU A 34 20.92 -15.58 9.54
N ALA A 35 20.50 -14.60 10.33
CA ALA A 35 19.21 -14.62 11.02
C ALA A 35 18.04 -14.86 10.05
N TYR A 36 18.02 -14.17 8.90
CA TYR A 36 17.00 -14.38 7.87
C TYR A 36 16.98 -15.82 7.36
N THR A 37 18.15 -16.40 7.14
CA THR A 37 18.27 -17.79 6.66
C THR A 37 17.77 -18.79 7.72
N GLU A 38 18.11 -18.57 8.99
CA GLU A 38 17.62 -19.42 10.08
C GLU A 38 16.12 -19.27 10.32
N TYR A 39 15.54 -18.07 10.17
CA TYR A 39 14.09 -17.91 10.22
C TYR A 39 13.39 -18.71 9.13
N LEU A 40 13.91 -18.70 7.89
CA LEU A 40 13.37 -19.52 6.80
C LEU A 40 13.51 -21.03 7.09
N ARG A 41 14.62 -21.47 7.68
CA ARG A 41 14.79 -22.88 8.10
C ARG A 41 13.80 -23.28 9.18
N SER A 42 13.54 -22.42 10.16
CA SER A 42 12.52 -22.66 11.18
C SER A 42 11.13 -22.81 10.56
N ILE A 43 10.76 -21.92 9.64
CA ILE A 43 9.46 -21.99 8.92
C ILE A 43 9.36 -23.25 8.07
N HIS A 44 10.44 -23.63 7.37
CA HIS A 44 10.50 -24.87 6.59
C HIS A 44 10.28 -26.09 7.47
N TYR A 45 11.00 -26.17 8.59
CA TYR A 45 10.87 -27.27 9.55
C TYR A 45 9.44 -27.38 10.08
N ILE A 46 8.86 -26.26 10.53
CA ILE A 46 7.48 -26.23 11.02
C ILE A 46 6.51 -26.72 9.93
N SER A 47 6.65 -26.23 8.69
CA SER A 47 5.82 -26.65 7.57
C SER A 47 5.92 -28.16 7.32
N GLN A 48 7.13 -28.73 7.37
CA GLN A 48 7.35 -30.16 7.21
C GLN A 48 6.66 -30.99 8.30
N VAL A 49 6.87 -30.63 9.57
CA VAL A 49 6.26 -31.36 10.69
C VAL A 49 4.74 -31.30 10.60
N LEU A 50 4.17 -30.15 10.25
CA LEU A 50 2.71 -30.01 10.08
C LEU A 50 2.15 -30.85 8.94
N LEU A 51 2.90 -31.01 7.85
CA LEU A 51 2.50 -31.89 6.75
C LEU A 51 2.53 -33.37 7.18
N GLU A 52 3.56 -33.78 7.91
CA GLU A 52 3.64 -35.13 8.51
C GLU A 52 2.48 -35.38 9.49
N GLU A 53 2.09 -34.39 10.30
CA GLU A 53 0.91 -34.47 11.18
C GLU A 53 -0.39 -34.67 10.38
N VAL A 54 -0.56 -33.97 9.25
CA VAL A 54 -1.75 -34.14 8.38
C VAL A 54 -1.78 -35.51 7.71
N GLU A 55 -0.62 -36.03 7.28
CA GLU A 55 -0.53 -37.35 6.63
C GLU A 55 -0.75 -38.52 7.60
N THR A 56 -0.36 -38.34 8.87
CA THR A 56 -0.53 -39.31 9.95
C THR A 56 -1.92 -39.25 10.58
N THR A 57 -2.58 -38.08 10.56
CA THR A 57 -3.95 -37.87 11.03
C THR A 57 -4.96 -38.24 9.94
N LYS A 58 -4.98 -39.53 9.57
CA LYS A 58 -5.82 -40.05 8.48
C LYS A 58 -7.29 -40.32 8.84
N GLU A 59 -7.70 -40.13 10.10
CA GLU A 59 -9.04 -40.47 10.55
C GLU A 59 -9.73 -39.31 11.30
N ALA A 60 -10.86 -38.89 10.73
CA ALA A 60 -12.02 -38.22 11.34
C ALA A 60 -11.82 -36.98 12.23
N GLY A 61 -12.08 -35.80 11.63
CA GLY A 61 -12.95 -34.77 12.23
C GLY A 61 -12.53 -34.10 13.54
N GLU A 62 -11.31 -34.30 14.03
CA GLU A 62 -10.82 -33.64 15.24
C GLU A 62 -10.32 -32.23 14.95
N ALA A 63 -10.67 -31.30 15.86
CA ALA A 63 -10.16 -29.94 15.85
C ALA A 63 -8.62 -29.95 15.86
N LEU A 64 -8.01 -29.02 15.12
CA LEU A 64 -6.54 -28.90 15.04
C LEU A 64 -5.91 -28.95 16.44
N PRO A 65 -4.94 -29.85 16.68
CA PRO A 65 -4.28 -29.97 17.98
C PRO A 65 -3.74 -28.62 18.46
N LEU A 66 -3.82 -28.38 19.77
CA LEU A 66 -3.31 -27.13 20.37
C LEU A 66 -1.81 -26.93 20.05
N GLU A 67 -1.06 -28.02 19.90
CA GLU A 67 0.35 -27.99 19.54
C GLU A 67 0.57 -27.50 18.09
N THR A 68 -0.23 -27.99 17.13
CA THR A 68 -0.28 -27.52 15.75
C THR A 68 -0.56 -26.02 15.69
N LEU A 69 -1.53 -25.53 16.47
CA LEU A 69 -1.83 -24.09 16.55
C LEU A 69 -0.65 -23.26 17.10
N ARG A 70 0.08 -23.80 18.08
CA ARG A 70 1.29 -23.14 18.62
C ARG A 70 2.42 -23.11 17.59
N MET A 71 2.60 -24.19 16.83
CA MET A 71 3.58 -24.23 15.75
C MET A 71 3.25 -23.25 14.63
N LEU A 72 1.96 -23.15 14.24
CA LEU A 72 1.51 -22.16 13.26
C LEU A 72 1.78 -20.72 13.74
N LYS A 73 1.48 -20.41 15.01
CA LYS A 73 1.82 -19.10 15.59
C LYS A 73 3.32 -18.85 15.61
N LEU A 74 4.14 -19.86 15.87
CA LEU A 74 5.59 -19.73 15.84
C LEU A 74 6.08 -19.43 14.41
N ALA A 75 5.54 -20.11 13.41
CA ALA A 75 5.86 -19.84 12.01
C ALA A 75 5.46 -18.41 11.59
N GLU A 76 4.30 -17.93 12.02
CA GLU A 76 3.85 -16.54 11.81
C GLU A 76 4.86 -15.54 12.40
N GLN A 77 5.27 -15.74 13.65
CA GLN A 77 6.28 -14.89 14.30
C GLN A 77 7.64 -14.93 13.59
N CYS A 78 8.08 -16.11 13.16
CA CYS A 78 9.30 -16.25 12.36
C CYS A 78 9.19 -15.51 11.03
N LEU A 79 8.02 -15.51 10.39
CA LEU A 79 7.78 -14.82 9.12
C LEU A 79 7.80 -13.29 9.29
N GLU A 80 7.13 -12.76 10.30
CA GLU A 80 7.14 -11.32 10.61
C GLU A 80 8.57 -10.82 10.86
N ARG A 81 9.37 -11.59 11.60
CA ARG A 81 10.78 -11.26 11.85
C ARG A 81 11.63 -11.42 10.60
N ALA A 82 11.43 -12.46 9.80
CA ALA A 82 12.13 -12.63 8.53
C ALA A 82 11.88 -11.42 7.60
N GLN A 83 10.64 -10.93 7.50
CA GLN A 83 10.31 -9.73 6.72
C GLN A 83 11.01 -8.48 7.27
N SER A 84 11.00 -8.30 8.59
CA SER A 84 11.68 -7.19 9.26
C SER A 84 13.19 -7.24 9.03
N THR A 85 13.79 -8.42 9.15
CA THR A 85 15.21 -8.66 8.92
C THR A 85 15.57 -8.47 7.44
N ALA A 86 14.74 -8.90 6.49
CA ALA A 86 14.92 -8.64 5.06
C ALA A 86 14.93 -7.13 4.75
N ALA A 87 14.05 -6.35 5.40
CA ALA A 87 14.06 -4.90 5.28
C ALA A 87 15.35 -4.26 5.87
N LYS A 88 15.93 -4.84 6.94
CA LYS A 88 17.25 -4.43 7.46
C LYS A 88 18.37 -4.74 6.47
N ILE A 89 18.36 -5.92 5.85
CA ILE A 89 19.35 -6.31 4.82
C ILE A 89 19.27 -5.36 3.60
N GLY A 90 18.06 -5.02 3.16
CA GLY A 90 17.84 -4.11 2.03
C GLY A 90 18.33 -2.68 2.27
N ARG A 91 18.38 -2.22 3.54
CA ARG A 91 18.97 -0.91 3.90
C ARG A 91 20.50 -0.93 4.00
N ALA A 92 21.11 -2.11 4.13
CA ALA A 92 22.56 -2.28 4.29
C ALA A 92 23.35 -2.35 2.96
N CYS A 93 22.72 -2.03 1.82
CA CYS A 93 23.42 -1.85 0.55
C CYS A 93 23.65 -0.34 0.29
N PRO A 94 24.77 0.24 0.76
CA PRO A 94 25.20 1.52 0.24
C PRO A 94 25.60 1.33 -1.23
N LYS A 95 24.97 2.13 -2.09
CA LYS A 95 25.33 2.34 -3.49
C LYS A 95 26.87 2.47 -3.62
N PRO A 96 27.55 1.73 -4.52
CA PRO A 96 29.00 1.87 -4.68
C PRO A 96 29.32 3.26 -5.22
N ALA A 97 30.03 4.05 -4.41
CA ALA A 97 30.76 5.22 -4.86
C ALA A 97 32.01 4.77 -5.61
N VAL A 98 32.19 5.27 -6.83
CA VAL A 98 33.38 5.04 -7.67
C VAL A 98 34.55 5.87 -7.10
N PRO A 99 35.78 5.33 -6.97
CA PRO A 99 36.92 6.07 -6.43
C PRO A 99 37.61 6.94 -7.49
N ALA A 100 38.27 7.97 -6.95
CA ALA A 100 39.00 9.03 -7.63
C ALA A 100 40.26 8.58 -8.38
N THR A 101 40.62 9.36 -9.40
CA THR A 101 42.04 9.65 -9.71
C THR A 101 42.14 11.04 -10.32
N ALA A 102 42.76 11.96 -9.58
CA ALA A 102 43.38 13.16 -10.13
C ALA A 102 44.71 12.79 -10.81
N PRO A 103 45.26 13.63 -11.70
CA PRO A 103 46.22 14.62 -11.22
C PRO A 103 46.10 16.01 -11.89
N ALA A 104 46.44 17.05 -11.14
CA ALA A 104 46.81 18.39 -11.62
C ALA A 104 48.35 18.41 -11.87
N PRO A 105 48.98 19.38 -12.61
CA PRO A 105 48.81 20.82 -12.39
C PRO A 105 48.99 21.80 -13.58
N SER A 106 48.59 23.05 -13.31
CA SER A 106 49.17 24.36 -13.71
C SER A 106 48.88 25.07 -15.06
N ARG A 107 48.13 26.18 -14.90
CA ARG A 107 48.42 27.60 -15.22
C ARG A 107 48.29 28.17 -16.66
N THR A 108 47.53 29.29 -16.71
CA THR A 108 47.54 30.45 -17.64
C THR A 108 47.11 30.13 -19.09
N SER A 109 46.15 30.81 -19.75
CA SER A 109 45.99 32.25 -19.94
C SER A 109 44.60 32.59 -20.53
N GLN A 110 44.27 33.87 -20.48
CA GLN A 110 43.09 34.56 -21.01
C GLN A 110 42.80 34.29 -22.51
N THR A 111 41.51 34.31 -22.88
CA THR A 111 40.87 35.08 -23.97
C THR A 111 39.54 34.41 -24.36
N SER A 112 38.42 35.08 -24.14
CA SER A 112 37.60 35.71 -25.18
C SER A 112 37.07 34.75 -26.26
N GLN A 113 35.73 34.75 -26.36
CA GLN A 113 34.92 34.58 -27.56
C GLN A 113 33.98 33.37 -27.59
N HIS A 114 32.73 33.69 -27.26
CA HIS A 114 31.57 33.42 -28.09
C HIS A 114 31.91 32.93 -29.51
N ARG A 115 31.62 31.65 -29.77
CA ARG A 115 31.00 31.18 -31.02
C ARG A 115 30.68 29.69 -30.90
N HIS A 116 29.40 29.36 -30.74
CA HIS A 116 28.92 28.00 -30.94
C HIS A 116 29.03 27.63 -32.42
N ARG A 117 30.14 26.99 -32.77
CA ARG A 117 30.36 26.35 -34.08
C ARG A 117 29.65 25.00 -34.05
N ARG A 118 28.63 24.88 -34.90
CA ARG A 118 27.90 23.66 -35.24
C ARG A 118 28.92 22.55 -35.60
N VAL A 119 28.90 21.43 -34.89
CA VAL A 119 29.50 20.17 -35.37
C VAL A 119 28.50 19.07 -35.10
N TYR A 120 28.01 18.48 -36.19
CA TYR A 120 27.31 17.20 -36.20
C TYR A 120 28.28 16.13 -35.70
N SER A 121 27.89 15.39 -34.67
CA SER A 121 28.40 14.04 -34.42
C SER A 121 27.21 13.12 -34.31
N ASP A 122 27.01 12.43 -35.43
CA ASP A 122 26.31 11.16 -35.57
C ASP A 122 26.91 10.15 -34.58
N GLU A 123 26.17 9.79 -33.53
CA GLU A 123 26.32 8.54 -32.78
C GLU A 123 24.97 8.25 -32.12
N GLY A 124 24.22 7.33 -32.73
CA GLY A 124 22.90 6.91 -32.29
C GLY A 124 22.92 6.27 -30.89
N GLY A 125 22.29 6.94 -29.92
CA GLY A 125 22.21 6.48 -28.54
C GLY A 125 21.01 7.04 -27.75
N LYS A 126 19.80 6.96 -28.32
CA LYS A 126 18.48 6.96 -27.64
C LYS A 126 18.30 7.90 -26.43
N LEU A 127 18.46 9.20 -26.64
CA LEU A 127 17.59 10.16 -25.96
C LEU A 127 16.26 10.14 -26.71
N LEU A 128 15.15 9.82 -26.03
CA LEU A 128 13.82 9.87 -26.64
C LEU A 128 13.68 11.22 -27.36
N PRO A 129 13.47 11.23 -28.70
CA PRO A 129 13.18 12.45 -29.42
C PRO A 129 11.97 13.09 -28.75
N PHE A 130 12.02 14.42 -28.58
CA PHE A 130 10.93 15.20 -28.02
C PHE A 130 9.59 14.63 -28.52
N LEU A 131 8.82 14.07 -27.59
CA LEU A 131 7.60 13.36 -27.93
C LEU A 131 6.67 14.34 -28.68
N PRO A 132 6.03 13.94 -29.79
CA PRO A 132 5.09 14.81 -30.49
C PRO A 132 4.02 15.33 -29.51
N PRO A 133 3.54 16.59 -29.63
CA PRO A 133 2.52 17.15 -28.75
C PRO A 133 1.31 16.23 -28.54
N GLU A 134 1.00 15.40 -29.54
CA GLU A 134 -0.07 14.41 -29.53
C GLU A 134 0.17 13.30 -28.50
N MET A 135 1.43 12.95 -28.21
CA MET A 135 1.81 11.96 -27.19
C MET A 135 1.79 12.57 -25.79
N PHE A 136 2.21 13.84 -25.64
CA PHE A 136 2.03 14.58 -24.40
C PHE A 136 0.54 14.70 -24.05
N GLN A 137 -0.31 14.98 -25.04
CA GLN A 137 -1.74 15.02 -24.85
C GLN A 137 -2.30 13.66 -24.45
N ARG A 138 -1.83 12.54 -25.02
CA ARG A 138 -2.28 11.20 -24.61
C ARG A 138 -1.83 10.84 -23.20
N LEU A 139 -0.58 11.12 -22.83
CA LEU A 139 -0.06 10.85 -21.48
C LEU A 139 -0.75 11.75 -20.43
N GLN A 140 -0.95 13.03 -20.76
CA GLN A 140 -1.68 13.96 -19.92
C GLN A 140 -3.17 13.60 -19.84
N VAL A 141 -3.80 13.11 -20.92
CA VAL A 141 -5.17 12.58 -20.91
C VAL A 141 -5.27 11.29 -20.10
N VAL A 142 -4.27 10.42 -20.13
CA VAL A 142 -4.21 9.20 -19.30
C VAL A 142 -4.03 9.54 -17.82
N GLU A 143 -3.19 10.50 -17.46
CA GLU A 143 -3.10 11.04 -16.09
C GLU A 143 -4.36 11.83 -15.69
N SER A 144 -5.03 12.49 -16.65
CA SER A 144 -6.29 13.22 -16.42
C SER A 144 -7.54 12.32 -16.42
N GLN A 145 -7.43 11.05 -16.78
CA GLN A 145 -8.55 10.11 -16.74
C GLN A 145 -8.68 9.45 -15.36
N SER A 146 -7.58 9.29 -14.61
CA SER A 146 -7.62 8.77 -13.25
C SER A 146 -8.11 9.81 -12.23
N SER A 147 -7.99 11.11 -12.54
CA SER A 147 -8.57 12.22 -11.75
C SER A 147 -10.04 12.50 -12.06
N LYS A 148 -10.62 11.86 -13.09
CA LYS A 148 -12.01 12.05 -13.53
C LYS A 148 -13.01 11.05 -12.96
N LYS A 149 -12.57 10.13 -12.10
CA LYS A 149 -13.53 9.50 -11.18
C LYS A 149 -13.96 10.60 -10.21
N GLU A 150 -15.05 11.28 -10.53
CA GLU A 150 -15.76 12.15 -9.59
C GLU A 150 -16.10 11.28 -8.38
N LEU A 151 -15.24 11.35 -7.37
CA LEU A 151 -15.42 10.60 -6.14
C LEU A 151 -16.64 11.18 -5.42
N THR A 152 -17.41 10.31 -4.77
CA THR A 152 -18.43 10.82 -3.85
C THR A 152 -17.76 11.67 -2.78
N PRO A 153 -18.45 12.69 -2.23
CA PRO A 153 -17.90 13.48 -1.14
C PRO A 153 -17.37 12.63 0.03
N LEU A 154 -17.98 11.46 0.25
CA LEU A 154 -17.58 10.50 1.27
C LEU A 154 -16.27 9.77 0.92
N GLU A 155 -16.07 9.37 -0.33
CA GLU A 155 -14.82 8.76 -0.80
C GLU A 155 -13.66 9.75 -0.81
N GLU A 156 -13.90 11.01 -1.17
CA GLU A 156 -12.88 12.06 -1.08
C GLU A 156 -12.41 12.24 0.37
N ALA A 157 -13.34 12.32 1.33
CA ALA A 157 -13.00 12.41 2.74
C ALA A 157 -12.27 11.15 3.26
N SER A 158 -12.60 9.97 2.75
CA SER A 158 -11.89 8.72 3.09
C SER A 158 -10.42 8.76 2.67
N LEU A 159 -10.14 9.19 1.43
CA LEU A 159 -8.76 9.35 0.95
C LEU A 159 -7.99 10.40 1.75
N GLN A 160 -8.64 11.53 2.06
CA GLN A 160 -8.04 12.56 2.92
C GLN A 160 -7.73 12.00 4.32
N ASN A 161 -8.64 11.22 4.90
CA ASN A 161 -8.44 10.58 6.20
C ASN A 161 -7.33 9.53 6.19
N GLN A 162 -7.17 8.75 5.11
CA GLN A 162 -6.02 7.87 4.94
C GLN A 162 -4.71 8.67 4.92
N LYS A 163 -4.66 9.77 4.17
CA LYS A 163 -3.49 10.65 4.13
C LYS A 163 -3.18 11.26 5.51
N LEU A 164 -4.21 11.70 6.24
CA LEU A 164 -4.06 12.22 7.60
C LEU A 164 -3.52 11.16 8.56
N LYS A 165 -4.04 9.94 8.49
CA LYS A 165 -3.56 8.81 9.29
C LYS A 165 -2.10 8.49 8.99
N ALA A 166 -1.72 8.41 7.72
CA ALA A 166 -0.33 8.18 7.33
C ALA A 166 0.60 9.31 7.83
N ALA A 167 0.18 10.57 7.72
CA ALA A 167 0.95 11.72 8.22
C ALA A 167 1.03 11.75 9.76
N TYR A 168 0.03 11.25 10.45
CA TYR A 168 0.04 11.04 11.90
C TYR A 168 1.03 9.96 12.29
N GLU A 169 0.98 8.78 11.66
CA GLU A 169 1.89 7.66 11.92
C GLU A 169 3.34 8.08 11.71
N ALA A 170 3.63 8.78 10.61
CA ALA A 170 4.97 9.32 10.34
C ALA A 170 5.44 10.31 11.43
N ARG A 171 4.54 11.10 12.01
CA ARG A 171 4.85 12.03 13.11
C ARG A 171 5.10 11.28 14.41
N VAL A 172 4.24 10.31 14.74
CA VAL A 172 4.38 9.48 15.96
C VAL A 172 5.64 8.64 15.92
N ALA A 173 6.04 8.11 14.76
CA ALA A 173 7.29 7.36 14.61
C ALA A 173 8.56 8.17 14.92
N ARG A 174 8.47 9.51 14.88
CA ARG A 174 9.58 10.42 15.21
C ARG A 174 9.53 10.95 16.65
N LEU A 175 8.43 10.72 17.37
CA LEU A 175 8.27 11.16 18.76
C LEU A 175 8.92 10.14 19.70
N ASP A 176 9.73 10.64 20.64
CA ASP A 176 10.33 9.80 21.69
C ASP A 176 9.29 9.39 22.73
N ALA A 177 9.55 8.27 23.43
CA ALA A 177 8.67 7.75 24.48
C ALA A 177 8.47 8.73 25.65
N SER A 178 9.39 9.67 25.85
CA SER A 178 9.28 10.75 26.85
C SER A 178 8.21 11.80 26.50
N GLN A 179 7.76 11.86 25.24
CA GLN A 179 6.85 12.89 24.72
C GLN A 179 5.38 12.43 24.75
N ALA A 180 4.96 11.74 25.82
CA ALA A 180 3.63 11.12 25.95
C ALA A 180 2.46 12.11 25.82
N LEU A 181 2.59 13.32 26.38
CA LEU A 181 1.56 14.38 26.27
C LEU A 181 1.37 14.84 24.82
N GLN A 182 2.45 15.01 24.07
CA GLN A 182 2.38 15.41 22.66
C GLN A 182 1.75 14.31 21.80
N LYS A 183 2.09 13.04 22.04
CA LYS A 183 1.45 11.90 21.38
C LYS A 183 -0.06 11.88 21.64
N THR A 184 -0.48 12.11 22.88
CA THR A 184 -1.90 12.15 23.26
C THR A 184 -2.64 13.30 22.56
N SER A 185 -2.07 14.52 22.59
CA SER A 185 -2.62 15.68 21.90
C SER A 185 -2.76 15.45 20.38
N LEU A 186 -1.73 14.87 19.76
CA LEU A 186 -1.74 14.57 18.33
C LEU A 186 -2.79 13.50 17.98
N THR A 187 -2.99 12.51 18.86
CA THR A 187 -4.01 11.46 18.68
C THR A 187 -5.41 12.06 18.67
N LEU A 188 -5.73 12.88 19.67
CA LEU A 188 -7.03 13.55 19.78
C LEU A 188 -7.26 14.50 18.59
N SER A 189 -6.21 15.22 18.17
CA SER A 189 -6.27 16.10 17.00
C SER A 189 -6.60 15.34 15.71
N LEU A 190 -5.96 14.18 15.49
CA LEU A 190 -6.27 13.32 14.34
C LEU A 190 -7.74 12.87 14.38
N GLN A 191 -8.20 12.37 15.52
CA GLN A 191 -9.58 11.88 15.68
C GLN A 191 -10.59 12.98 15.38
N ARG A 192 -10.38 14.18 15.92
CA ARG A 192 -11.22 15.36 15.64
C ARG A 192 -11.28 15.67 14.15
N GLN A 193 -10.12 15.73 13.49
CA GLN A 193 -10.05 16.09 12.07
C GLN A 193 -10.69 15.02 11.17
N MET A 194 -10.47 13.73 11.47
CA MET A 194 -11.11 12.64 10.73
C MET A 194 -12.62 12.68 10.85
N MET A 195 -13.14 12.93 12.05
CA MET A 195 -14.56 13.05 12.31
C MET A 195 -15.16 14.27 11.61
N GLU A 196 -14.50 15.43 11.69
CA GLU A 196 -14.91 16.66 11.01
C GLU A 196 -15.04 16.45 9.50
N ASN A 197 -14.05 15.81 8.87
CA ASN A 197 -14.10 15.47 7.45
C ASN A 197 -15.29 14.58 7.09
N LEU A 198 -15.58 13.57 7.92
CA LEU A 198 -16.70 12.65 7.68
C LEU A 198 -18.06 13.36 7.82
N VAL A 199 -18.22 14.21 8.84
CA VAL A 199 -19.47 14.95 9.05
C VAL A 199 -19.74 15.90 7.88
N ILE A 200 -18.73 16.63 7.43
CA ILE A 200 -18.85 17.54 6.29
C ILE A 200 -19.19 16.76 5.01
N ALA A 201 -18.51 15.65 4.77
CA ALA A 201 -18.75 14.81 3.61
C ALA A 201 -20.17 14.22 3.58
N ARG A 202 -20.65 13.68 4.71
CA ARG A 202 -22.02 13.16 4.83
C ARG A 202 -23.06 14.25 4.57
N ALA A 203 -22.88 15.44 5.13
CA ALA A 203 -23.81 16.55 4.89
C ALA A 203 -23.88 16.93 3.40
N ARG A 204 -22.73 16.93 2.71
CA ARG A 204 -22.66 17.17 1.25
C ARG A 204 -23.36 16.06 0.47
N GLU A 205 -23.11 14.81 0.83
CA GLU A 205 -23.72 13.64 0.18
C GLU A 205 -25.24 13.63 0.36
N GLU A 206 -25.76 13.83 1.57
CA GLU A 206 -27.19 13.94 1.83
C GLU A 206 -27.84 15.08 1.03
N THR A 207 -27.15 16.22 0.92
CA THR A 207 -27.63 17.35 0.12
C THR A 207 -27.74 16.99 -1.37
N LEU A 208 -26.74 16.28 -1.89
CA LEU A 208 -26.76 15.80 -3.28
C LEU A 208 -27.85 14.75 -3.49
N GLN A 209 -28.00 13.79 -2.57
CA GLN A 209 -29.02 12.76 -2.62
C GLN A 209 -30.44 13.37 -2.65
N ARG A 210 -30.74 14.30 -1.74
CA ARG A 210 -32.04 15.00 -1.73
C ARG A 210 -32.34 15.71 -3.06
N LYS A 211 -31.34 16.38 -3.65
CA LYS A 211 -31.50 17.03 -4.98
C LYS A 211 -31.78 16.03 -6.09
N MET A 212 -31.12 14.87 -6.07
CA MET A 212 -31.37 13.82 -7.06
C MET A 212 -32.75 13.20 -6.90
N GLU A 213 -33.19 12.95 -5.68
CA GLU A 213 -34.52 12.42 -5.38
C GLU A 213 -35.64 13.40 -5.73
N GLU A 214 -35.49 14.68 -5.40
CA GLU A 214 -36.43 15.74 -5.77
C GLU A 214 -36.57 15.84 -7.29
N ARG A 215 -35.44 15.80 -8.03
CA ARG A 215 -35.46 15.79 -9.49
C ARG A 215 -36.18 14.55 -10.03
N ARG A 216 -35.91 13.38 -9.45
CA ARG A 216 -36.56 12.12 -9.85
C ARG A 216 -38.08 12.19 -9.64
N LEU A 217 -38.52 12.70 -8.49
CA LEU A 217 -39.94 12.87 -8.18
C LEU A 217 -40.62 13.84 -9.14
N ARG A 218 -40.00 14.98 -9.45
CA ARG A 218 -40.56 15.94 -10.43
C ARG A 218 -40.71 15.34 -11.82
N LEU A 219 -39.73 14.57 -12.27
CA LEU A 219 -39.81 13.87 -13.56
C LEU A 219 -40.92 12.83 -13.56
N GLN A 220 -41.08 12.10 -12.44
CA GLN A 220 -42.15 11.12 -12.27
C GLN A 220 -43.53 11.80 -12.24
N GLU A 221 -43.68 12.93 -11.55
CA GLU A 221 -44.92 13.70 -11.52
C GLU A 221 -45.28 14.25 -12.91
N ALA A 222 -44.29 14.75 -13.66
CA ALA A 222 -44.50 15.20 -15.03
C ALA A 222 -44.91 14.06 -15.98
N ALA A 223 -44.34 12.86 -15.80
CA ALA A 223 -44.70 11.67 -16.57
C ALA A 223 -46.09 11.11 -16.20
N ASN A 224 -46.47 11.21 -14.92
CA ASN A 224 -47.76 10.75 -14.40
C ASN A 224 -48.87 11.80 -14.55
N ARG A 225 -48.55 13.03 -14.97
CA ARG A 225 -49.55 14.04 -15.27
C ARG A 225 -50.35 13.57 -16.49
N PRO A 226 -51.68 13.37 -16.38
CA PRO A 226 -52.50 13.00 -17.52
C PRO A 226 -52.37 14.06 -18.62
N PRO A 227 -52.44 13.70 -19.91
CA PRO A 227 -52.60 14.69 -20.96
C PRO A 227 -53.85 15.51 -20.62
N GLY A 228 -53.65 16.79 -20.31
CA GLY A 228 -54.75 17.70 -20.04
C GLY A 228 -55.75 17.64 -21.20
N PRO A 229 -57.06 17.86 -20.94
CA PRO A 229 -58.07 17.74 -21.98
C PRO A 229 -57.63 18.63 -23.14
N LEU A 230 -57.29 18.00 -24.27
CA LEU A 230 -57.18 18.68 -25.54
C LEU A 230 -58.53 19.36 -25.69
N SER A 231 -58.51 20.70 -25.60
CA SER A 231 -59.65 21.53 -25.90
C SER A 231 -60.04 21.23 -27.34
N ALA A 232 -60.92 20.24 -27.50
CA ALA A 232 -61.64 19.96 -28.72
C ALA A 232 -62.68 21.08 -28.90
N GLY A 233 -62.20 22.31 -29.07
CA GLY A 233 -62.98 23.47 -29.50
C GLY A 233 -63.18 23.39 -31.01
N GLY A 234 -63.77 22.30 -31.48
CA GLY A 234 -64.26 22.16 -32.85
C GLY A 234 -65.61 22.86 -32.99
N SER A 235 -65.58 24.02 -33.64
CA SER A 235 -66.58 24.57 -34.58
C SER A 235 -68.08 24.30 -34.33
N ALA A 236 -68.85 25.36 -34.10
CA ALA A 236 -70.23 25.45 -34.60
C ALA A 236 -70.70 26.91 -34.75
N ALA A 237 -70.71 27.38 -35.99
CA ALA A 237 -71.68 28.25 -36.66
C ALA A 237 -72.31 29.44 -35.92
N ARG A 238 -72.15 30.65 -36.50
CA ARG A 238 -73.24 31.65 -36.53
C ARG A 238 -73.10 32.65 -37.70
N LEU A 239 -73.83 32.37 -38.79
CA LEU A 239 -74.49 33.37 -39.64
C LEU A 239 -75.86 33.66 -38.97
N PRO A 240 -76.42 34.88 -39.01
CA PRO A 240 -76.87 35.55 -40.25
C PRO A 240 -76.41 37.00 -40.41
#